data_AF-A0A9X2EJ16-F1
#
_entry.id   AF-A0A9X2EJ16-F1
#
_cell.length_a   1.000
_cell.length_b   1.000
_cell.length_c   1.000
_cell.angle_alpha   90.00
_cell.angle_beta   90.00
_cell.angle_gamma   90.00
#
_symmetry.space_group_name_H-M   'P 1'
#
loop_
_entity.id
_entity.type
_entity.pdbx_description
1 polymer ?
#
loop_
_entity_poly.entity_id
_entity_poly.type
_entity_poly.pdbx_seq_one_letter_code
_entity_poly.pdbx_strand_id
1 'polypeptide(L)' 'MRWITAGESHGPALVAILEGMVAGVEVTSADIAAQLARRRLG' A
#
# COMPACT_ATOMS: atom_id res chain seq x y z
N MET A 1 -0.10 2.72 15.75
CA MET A 1 0.18 2.47 14.32
C MET A 1 -0.48 3.59 13.52
N ARG A 2 0.23 4.19 12.57
CA ARG A 2 -0.23 5.36 11.80
C ARG A 2 0.07 5.15 10.32
N TRP A 3 -0.81 5.58 9.44
CA TRP A 3 -0.53 5.60 7.99
C TRP A 3 -0.84 6.94 7.37
N ILE A 4 -0.16 7.24 6.27
CA ILE A 4 -0.40 8.40 5.41
C ILE A 4 -0.31 7.98 3.95
N THR A 5 -1.13 8.61 3.11
CA THR A 5 -1.13 8.43 1.66
C THR A 5 -0.81 9.73 0.96
N ALA A 6 -0.14 9.66 -0.18
CA ALA A 6 0.17 10.79 -1.03
C ALA A 6 0.04 10.40 -2.52
N GLY A 7 -0.11 11.41 -3.37
CA GLY A 7 -0.22 11.25 -4.82
C GLY A 7 -1.55 11.74 -5.38
N GLU A 8 -1.54 12.04 -6.67
CA GLU A 8 -2.70 12.54 -7.42
C GLU A 8 -3.19 11.47 -8.39
N SER A 9 -4.50 11.41 -8.65
CA SER A 9 -5.10 10.40 -9.55
C SER A 9 -4.51 10.39 -10.96
N HIS A 10 -4.04 11.55 -11.45
CA HIS A 10 -3.37 11.72 -12.74
C HIS A 10 -1.88 12.10 -12.59
N GLY A 11 -1.35 12.01 -11.38
CA GLY A 11 0.06 12.23 -11.11
C GLY A 11 0.91 11.04 -11.52
N PRO A 12 2.24 11.13 -11.35
CA PRO A 12 3.16 10.07 -11.79
C PRO A 12 3.03 8.78 -10.97
N ALA A 13 2.61 8.87 -9.70
CA ALA A 13 2.47 7.72 -8.80
C ALA A 13 1.62 8.03 -7.55
N LEU A 14 1.23 6.96 -6.86
CA LEU A 14 0.66 6.98 -5.51
C LEU A 14 1.65 6.37 -4.51
N VAL A 15 1.68 6.88 -3.29
CA VAL A 15 2.57 6.42 -2.21
C VAL A 15 1.77 6.24 -0.92
N ALA A 16 2.09 5.19 -0.15
CA ALA A 16 1.59 4.99 1.21
C ALA A 16 2.77 4.71 2.15
N ILE A 17 2.75 5.32 3.34
CA ILE A 17 3.74 5.11 4.39
C ILE A 17 3.01 4.60 5.64
N LEU A 18 3.51 3.51 6.21
CA LEU A 18 3.02 2.90 7.45
C LEU A 18 4.09 3.02 8.55
N GLU A 19 3.72 3.62 9.66
CA GLU A 19 4.59 3.90 10.80
C GLU A 19 4.11 3.16 12.06
N GLY A 20 5.08 2.67 12.85
CA GLY A 20 4.81 1.95 14.10
C GLY A 20 4.39 0.49 13.89
N MET A 21 4.80 -0.13 12.77
CA MET A 21 4.71 -1.57 12.57
C MET A 21 5.83 -2.27 13.33
N VAL A 22 5.54 -3.42 13.95
CA VAL A 22 6.56 -4.24 14.61
C VAL A 22 7.41 -4.97 13.58
N ALA A 23 8.67 -5.23 13.92
CA ALA A 23 9.55 -6.07 13.10
C ALA A 23 9.09 -7.54 13.11
N GLY A 24 9.46 -8.29 12.08
CA GLY A 24 9.15 -9.72 11.96
C GLY A 24 7.79 -10.05 11.34
N VAL A 25 7.00 -9.04 10.97
CA VAL A 25 5.83 -9.25 10.11
C VAL A 25 6.28 -9.50 8.69
N GLU A 26 6.01 -10.69 8.18
CA GLU A 26 6.29 -11.04 6.79
C GLU A 26 5.35 -10.27 5.85
N VAL A 27 5.93 -9.62 4.85
CA VAL A 27 5.18 -8.97 3.78
C VAL A 27 6.03 -8.95 2.52
N THR A 28 5.41 -9.22 1.39
CA THR A 28 6.04 -9.18 0.08
C THR A 28 5.33 -8.19 -0.84
N SER A 29 5.98 -7.82 -1.94
CA SER A 29 5.34 -7.01 -2.98
C SER A 29 4.16 -7.74 -3.64
N ALA A 30 4.19 -9.06 -3.71
CA ALA A 30 3.12 -9.89 -4.26
C ALA A 30 1.84 -9.79 -3.41
N ASP A 31 1.97 -9.74 -2.08
CA ASP A 31 0.84 -9.56 -1.17
C ASP A 31 0.12 -8.23 -1.46
N ILE A 32 0.88 -7.15 -1.62
CA ILE A 32 0.34 -5.82 -1.93
C ILE A 32 -0.32 -5.82 -3.32
N ALA A 33 0.34 -6.40 -4.33
CA ALA A 33 -0.19 -6.47 -5.69
C ALA A 33 -1.51 -7.26 -5.74
N ALA A 34 -1.62 -8.36 -5.00
CA ALA A 34 -2.86 -9.14 -4.92
C ALA A 34 -4.02 -8.34 -4.30
N GLN A 35 -3.75 -7.52 -3.27
CA GLN A 35 -4.76 -6.63 -2.68
C GLN A 35 -5.20 -5.55 -3.66
N LEU A 36 -4.25 -4.92 -4.37
CA LEU A 36 -4.53 -3.91 -5.38
C LEU A 36 -5.33 -4.48 -6.56
N ALA A 37 -5.04 -5.72 -6.96
CA ALA A 37 -5.80 -6.41 -8.01
C ALA A 37 -7.27 -6.62 -7.60
N ARG A 38 -7.55 -7.00 -6.34
CA ARG A 38 -8.93 -7.16 -5.86
C ARG A 38 -9.74 -5.88 -5.86
N ARG A 39 -9.10 -4.72 -5.67
CA ARG A 39 -9.77 -3.40 -5.78
C ARG A 39 -10.29 -3.08 -7.18
N ARG A 40 -9.92 -3.87 -8.19
CA ARG A 40 -10.33 -3.68 -9.59
C ARG A 40 -11.50 -4.58 -9.99
N LEU A 41 -12.07 -5.35 -9.05
CA LEU A 41 -13.12 -6.34 -9.34
C LEU A 41 -14.54 -5.77 -9.43
N GLY A 42 -14.70 -4.44 -9.49
CA GLY A 42 -16.00 -3.77 -9.58
C GLY A 42 -16.21 -2.82 -8.42
#